data_AF-A0A814FP36-F1
#
_entry.id   AF-A0A814FP36-F1
#
_cell.length_a   1.000
_cell.length_b   1.000
_cell.length_c   1.000
_cell.angle_alpha   90.00
_cell.angle_beta   90.00
_cell.angle_gamma   90.00
#
_symmetry.space_group_name_H-M   'P 1'
#
loop_
_entity.id
_entity.type
_entity.pdbx_description
1 polymer ?
#
loop_
_entity_poly.entity_id
_entity_poly.type
_entity_poly.pdbx_seq_one_letter_code
_entity_poly.pdbx_strand_id
1 'polypeptide(L)'
;MSRGPNQSSHPSVVKQQYDNYNVWNFENQWRADLFACKPCGRCCGACICPCIIGCKLAKALGESSIIGCCPGSLSYFRTKLRTARRIEGSCCGDYWASACCGACVATQLSNELESQGLWDTKGKARKTYPRNDRSQNNGDY
;
A
#
# COMPACT_ATOMS: atom_id res chain seq x y z
N MET A 1 -18.25 36.48 60.09
CA MET A 1 -18.62 35.56 59.00
C MET A 1 -17.65 35.80 57.83
N SER A 2 -16.52 35.10 57.80
CA SER A 2 -15.49 35.28 56.77
C SER A 2 -15.58 34.16 55.75
N ARG A 3 -15.80 34.50 54.47
CA ARG A 3 -15.80 33.55 53.34
C ARG A 3 -14.35 33.24 52.95
N GLY A 4 -13.94 31.98 53.04
CA GLY A 4 -12.66 31.49 52.51
C GLY A 4 -12.69 31.31 50.98
N PRO A 5 -11.54 31.37 50.29
CA PRO A 5 -11.50 31.30 48.82
C PRO A 5 -11.72 29.88 48.31
N ASN A 6 -12.56 29.77 47.28
CA ASN A 6 -12.84 28.58 46.50
C ASN A 6 -11.60 28.24 45.64
N GLN A 7 -10.88 27.18 45.99
CA GLN A 7 -9.83 26.61 45.15
C GLN A 7 -10.47 25.69 44.11
N SER A 8 -10.65 26.22 42.91
CA SER A 8 -11.00 25.42 41.73
C SER A 8 -9.80 24.56 41.32
N SER A 9 -9.94 23.25 41.46
CA SER A 9 -8.99 22.26 40.94
C SER A 9 -9.00 22.32 39.40
N HIS A 10 -7.96 22.89 38.81
CA HIS A 10 -7.70 22.82 37.37
C HIS A 10 -7.45 21.35 36.96
N PRO A 11 -8.13 20.82 35.92
CA PRO A 11 -7.81 19.51 35.40
C PRO A 11 -6.43 19.54 34.73
N SER A 12 -5.57 18.61 35.14
CA SER A 12 -4.24 18.38 34.56
C SER A 12 -4.37 18.11 33.07
N VAL A 13 -3.89 19.02 32.23
CA VAL A 13 -3.80 18.82 30.78
C VAL A 13 -2.79 17.69 30.54
N VAL A 14 -3.30 16.53 30.13
CA VAL A 14 -2.47 15.42 29.62
C VAL A 14 -1.74 15.94 28.38
N LYS A 15 -0.42 16.18 28.49
CA LYS A 15 0.42 16.48 27.33
C LYS A 15 0.50 15.20 26.49
N GLN A 16 -0.35 15.12 25.48
CA GLN A 16 -0.27 14.07 24.47
C GLN A 16 1.08 14.24 23.75
N GLN A 17 2.05 13.35 24.03
CA GLN A 17 3.29 13.26 23.26
C GLN A 17 2.91 12.88 21.84
N TYR A 18 2.86 13.87 20.94
CA TYR A 18 2.74 13.62 19.52
C TYR A 18 4.13 13.19 19.04
N ASP A 19 4.33 11.88 18.87
CA ASP A 19 5.49 11.39 18.13
C ASP A 19 5.45 12.05 16.75
N ASN A 20 6.49 12.82 16.41
CA ASN A 20 6.67 13.44 15.10
C ASN A 20 6.97 12.37 14.04
N TYR A 21 6.01 11.48 13.77
CA TYR A 21 6.06 10.58 12.63
C TYR A 21 5.79 11.39 11.36
N ASN A 22 6.86 11.86 10.71
CA ASN A 22 6.74 12.31 9.33
C ASN A 22 6.33 11.11 8.47
N VAL A 23 5.08 11.11 7.99
CA VAL A 23 4.55 10.09 7.06
C VAL A 23 5.38 10.01 5.77
N TRP A 24 6.18 11.05 5.51
CA TRP A 24 7.10 11.21 4.39
C TRP A 24 8.53 10.72 4.67
N ASN A 25 8.82 10.16 5.86
CA ASN A 25 10.08 9.46 6.09
C ASN A 25 10.03 8.12 5.34
N PHE A 26 10.65 8.09 4.17
CA PHE A 26 10.85 6.87 3.40
C PHE A 26 12.08 6.14 3.93
N GLU A 27 11.87 4.97 4.53
CA GLU A 27 12.94 4.20 5.19
C GLU A 27 13.17 2.86 4.50
N ASN A 28 12.29 2.47 3.57
CA ASN A 28 12.30 1.15 2.96
C ASN A 28 12.65 1.22 1.46
N GLN A 29 13.14 0.09 0.94
CA GLN A 29 13.45 -0.12 -0.47
C GLN A 29 12.66 -1.32 -1.02
N TRP A 30 12.54 -1.39 -2.34
CA TRP A 30 11.96 -2.57 -3.00
C TRP A 30 12.82 -3.81 -2.71
N ARG A 31 12.20 -4.95 -2.40
CA ARG A 31 12.94 -6.21 -2.16
C ARG A 31 13.68 -6.76 -3.39
N ALA A 32 13.26 -6.36 -4.57
CA ALA A 32 13.86 -6.75 -5.83
C ALA A 32 13.79 -5.57 -6.80
N ASP A 33 14.83 -5.37 -7.61
CA ASP A 33 14.82 -4.35 -8.66
C ASP A 33 13.76 -4.64 -9.73
N LEU A 34 13.40 -3.60 -10.49
CA LEU A 34 12.32 -3.69 -11.48
C LEU A 34 12.57 -4.83 -12.49
N PHE A 35 13.80 -4.94 -12.99
CA PHE A 35 14.20 -5.94 -13.99
C PHE A 35 14.84 -7.20 -13.40
N ALA A 36 14.76 -7.40 -12.08
CA ALA A 36 15.27 -8.61 -11.44
C ALA A 36 14.39 -9.85 -11.68
N CYS A 37 13.48 -9.82 -12.67
CA CYS A 37 12.74 -11.00 -13.09
C CYS A 37 13.70 -11.99 -13.76
N LYS A 38 14.09 -13.05 -13.05
CA LYS A 38 14.73 -14.23 -13.67
C LYS A 38 13.84 -14.76 -14.81
N PRO A 39 14.34 -15.52 -15.80
CA PRO A 39 13.50 -16.14 -16.82
C PRO A 39 12.42 -16.99 -16.14
N CYS A 40 11.22 -16.42 -15.99
CA CYS A 40 10.19 -16.94 -15.11
C CYS A 40 8.85 -16.87 -15.83
N GLY A 41 8.07 -17.95 -15.74
CA GLY A 41 6.73 -18.01 -16.31
C GLY A 41 5.77 -16.91 -15.82
N ARG A 42 6.12 -16.18 -14.75
CA ARG A 42 5.37 -15.02 -14.23
C ARG A 42 5.51 -13.78 -15.13
N CYS A 43 6.71 -13.48 -15.62
CA CYS A 43 6.94 -12.37 -16.56
C CYS A 43 6.25 -12.66 -17.91
N CYS A 44 6.40 -13.89 -18.42
CA CYS A 44 5.70 -14.33 -19.63
C CYS A 44 4.17 -14.34 -19.46
N GLY A 45 3.66 -14.81 -18.32
CA GLY A 45 2.23 -14.82 -18.02
C GLY A 45 1.62 -13.41 -17.90
N ALA A 46 2.39 -12.44 -17.41
CA ALA A 46 1.98 -11.04 -17.38
C ALA A 46 1.90 -10.41 -18.78
N CYS A 47 2.78 -10.82 -19.71
CA CYS A 47 2.72 -10.39 -21.10
C CYS A 47 1.55 -11.02 -21.88
N ILE A 48 1.19 -12.28 -21.57
CA ILE A 48 0.14 -13.00 -22.30
C ILE A 48 -1.27 -12.51 -21.92
N CYS A 49 -1.53 -12.26 -20.64
CA CYS A 49 -2.82 -11.75 -20.19
C CYS A 49 -2.69 -10.82 -18.97
N PRO A 50 -2.47 -9.51 -19.19
CA PRO A 50 -2.27 -8.54 -18.11
C PRO A 50 -3.49 -8.44 -17.18
N CYS A 51 -4.71 -8.66 -17.69
CA CYS A 51 -5.93 -8.61 -16.89
C CYS A 51 -5.99 -9.71 -15.82
N ILE A 52 -5.51 -10.93 -16.10
CA ILE A 52 -5.54 -12.03 -15.12
C ILE A 52 -4.60 -11.70 -13.96
N ILE A 53 -3.37 -11.27 -14.26
CA ILE A 53 -2.41 -10.91 -13.22
C ILE A 53 -2.84 -9.64 -12.48
N GLY A 54 -3.41 -8.66 -13.19
CA GLY A 54 -3.99 -7.45 -12.62
C GLY A 54 -5.14 -7.76 -11.65
N CYS A 55 -6.08 -8.63 -12.02
CA CYS A 55 -7.15 -9.08 -11.13
C CYS A 55 -6.62 -9.76 -9.86
N LYS A 56 -5.57 -10.58 -10.00
CA LYS A 56 -4.93 -11.25 -8.85
C LYS A 56 -4.24 -10.25 -7.93
N LEU A 57 -3.52 -9.28 -8.49
CA LEU A 57 -2.90 -8.20 -7.74
C LEU A 57 -3.94 -7.33 -7.02
N ALA A 58 -5.04 -6.98 -7.71
CA ALA A 58 -6.15 -6.24 -7.11
C ALA A 58 -6.68 -6.98 -5.87
N LYS A 59 -7.02 -8.27 -6.00
CA LYS A 59 -7.49 -9.09 -4.87
C LYS A 59 -6.48 -9.14 -3.72
N ALA A 60 -5.20 -9.36 -4.03
CA ALA A 60 -4.15 -9.40 -3.00
C ALA A 60 -4.00 -8.05 -2.27
N LEU A 61 -4.20 -6.93 -2.97
CA LEU A 61 -4.18 -5.57 -2.43
C LEU A 61 -5.52 -5.13 -1.81
N GLY A 62 -6.53 -6.01 -1.72
CA GLY A 62 -7.84 -5.67 -1.16
C GLY A 62 -8.69 -4.76 -2.05
N GLU A 63 -8.41 -4.72 -3.35
CA GLU A 63 -9.14 -3.96 -4.36
C GLU A 63 -10.11 -4.83 -5.16
N SER A 64 -11.09 -4.19 -5.80
CA SER A 64 -12.01 -4.89 -6.70
C SER A 64 -11.26 -5.39 -7.95
N SER A 65 -11.60 -6.58 -8.43
CA SER A 65 -10.87 -7.21 -9.55
C SER A 65 -10.96 -6.40 -10.83
N ILE A 66 -12.04 -5.63 -11.03
CA ILE A 66 -12.22 -4.76 -12.19
C ILE A 66 -11.13 -3.70 -12.31
N ILE A 67 -10.61 -3.19 -11.18
CA ILE A 67 -9.49 -2.25 -11.17
C ILE A 67 -8.26 -2.89 -11.82
N GLY A 68 -8.07 -4.19 -11.66
CA GLY A 68 -6.99 -4.93 -12.31
C GLY A 68 -7.04 -4.95 -13.83
N CYS A 69 -8.23 -4.81 -14.42
CA CYS A 69 -8.43 -4.76 -15.87
C CYS A 69 -8.32 -3.35 -16.45
N CYS A 70 -8.32 -2.31 -15.61
CA CYS A 70 -8.24 -0.92 -16.07
C CYS A 70 -6.83 -0.59 -16.60
N PRO A 71 -6.71 0.24 -17.66
CA PRO A 71 -5.44 0.82 -18.05
C PRO A 71 -4.79 1.57 -16.88
N GLY A 72 -3.48 1.39 -16.69
CA GLY A 72 -2.75 2.04 -15.59
C GLY A 72 -2.92 1.38 -14.21
N SER A 73 -3.64 0.25 -14.12
CA SER A 73 -3.85 -0.48 -12.86
C SER A 73 -2.53 -0.85 -12.17
N LEU A 74 -1.51 -1.24 -12.92
CA LEU A 74 -0.19 -1.57 -12.38
C LEU A 74 0.51 -0.37 -11.74
N SER A 75 0.41 0.81 -12.35
CA SER A 75 0.95 2.07 -11.79
C SER A 75 0.26 2.41 -10.47
N TYR A 76 -1.06 2.23 -10.43
CA TYR A 76 -1.85 2.41 -9.22
C TYR A 76 -1.45 1.40 -8.12
N PHE A 77 -1.38 0.10 -8.43
CA PHE A 77 -0.98 -0.94 -7.48
C PHE A 77 0.43 -0.71 -6.94
N ARG A 78 1.35 -0.30 -7.81
CA ARG A 78 2.72 0.08 -7.46
C ARG A 78 2.73 1.26 -6.50
N THR A 79 2.00 2.32 -6.80
CA THR A 79 1.87 3.50 -5.93
C THR A 79 1.29 3.11 -4.57
N LYS A 80 0.19 2.33 -4.57
CA LYS A 80 -0.48 1.86 -3.35
C LYS A 80 0.46 1.05 -2.47
N LEU A 81 1.18 0.08 -3.04
CA LEU A 81 2.11 -0.75 -2.28
C LEU A 81 3.31 0.07 -1.80
N ARG A 82 3.87 0.94 -2.64
CA ARG A 82 5.01 1.81 -2.29
C ARG A 82 4.68 2.72 -1.11
N THR A 83 3.54 3.40 -1.17
CA THR A 83 3.06 4.29 -0.10
C THR A 83 2.76 3.53 1.19
N ALA A 84 2.10 2.38 1.08
CA ALA A 84 1.84 1.50 2.23
C ALA A 84 3.13 1.02 2.92
N ARG A 85 4.22 0.88 2.16
CA ARG A 85 5.52 0.39 2.65
C ARG A 85 6.51 1.49 2.95
N ARG A 86 6.14 2.78 2.85
CA ARG A 86 7.06 3.92 2.99
C ARG A 86 8.34 3.72 2.16
N ILE A 87 8.17 3.22 0.93
CA ILE A 87 9.25 3.10 -0.04
C ILE A 87 9.36 4.43 -0.80
N GLU A 88 10.59 4.91 -0.97
CA GLU A 88 10.84 6.17 -1.67
C GLU A 88 10.41 6.09 -3.14
N GLY A 89 9.88 7.19 -3.67
CA GLY A 89 9.52 7.31 -5.08
C GLY A 89 8.34 8.25 -5.33
N SER A 90 7.92 8.32 -6.58
CA SER A 90 6.86 9.23 -7.03
C SER A 90 5.83 8.50 -7.88
N CYS A 91 4.59 9.01 -7.90
CA CYS A 91 3.54 8.49 -8.78
C CYS A 91 3.95 8.52 -10.26
N CYS A 92 4.70 9.55 -10.67
CA CYS A 92 5.25 9.64 -12.03
C CYS A 92 6.28 8.53 -12.30
N GLY A 93 7.18 8.25 -11.34
CA GLY A 93 8.11 7.13 -11.45
C GLY A 93 7.39 5.78 -11.52
N ASP A 94 6.30 5.63 -10.75
CA ASP A 94 5.47 4.43 -10.77
C ASP A 94 4.74 4.23 -12.11
N TYR A 95 4.30 5.33 -12.74
CA TYR A 95 3.74 5.32 -14.08
C TYR A 95 4.78 4.91 -15.12
N TRP A 96 5.95 5.56 -15.14
CA TRP A 96 6.99 5.27 -16.12
C TRP A 96 7.54 3.85 -15.99
N ALA A 97 7.71 3.34 -14.78
CA ALA A 97 8.10 1.95 -14.55
C ALA A 97 7.08 0.97 -15.16
N SER A 98 5.79 1.26 -14.98
CA SER A 98 4.69 0.42 -15.48
C SER A 98 4.52 0.52 -17.00
N ALA A 99 4.75 1.69 -17.58
CA ALA A 99 4.74 1.91 -19.02
C ALA A 99 5.95 1.25 -19.71
N CYS A 100 7.13 1.30 -19.08
CA CYS A 100 8.36 0.69 -19.60
C CYS A 100 8.29 -0.84 -19.60
N CYS A 101 7.90 -1.44 -18.48
CA CYS A 101 7.73 -2.90 -18.40
C CYS A 101 6.66 -3.30 -17.38
N GLY A 102 5.41 -3.39 -17.83
CA GLY A 102 4.30 -3.83 -16.97
C GLY A 102 4.50 -5.23 -16.39
N ALA A 103 5.10 -6.16 -17.14
CA ALA A 103 5.38 -7.52 -16.65
C ALA A 103 6.41 -7.54 -15.51
N CYS A 104 7.42 -6.69 -15.61
CA CYS A 104 8.44 -6.48 -14.59
C CYS A 104 7.81 -5.89 -13.32
N VAL A 105 6.97 -4.86 -13.47
CA VAL A 105 6.20 -4.27 -12.36
C VAL A 105 5.30 -5.32 -11.70
N ALA A 106 4.54 -6.09 -12.48
CA ALA A 106 3.65 -7.11 -11.95
C ALA A 106 4.42 -8.19 -11.17
N THR A 107 5.61 -8.58 -11.65
CA THR A 107 6.49 -9.53 -10.97
C THR A 107 7.05 -8.93 -9.67
N GLN A 108 7.52 -7.69 -9.69
CA GLN A 108 8.02 -7.01 -8.50
C GLN A 108 6.94 -6.89 -7.43
N LEU A 109 5.73 -6.46 -7.81
CA LEU A 109 4.56 -6.39 -6.93
C LEU A 109 4.20 -7.75 -6.34
N SER A 110 4.18 -8.80 -7.17
CA SER A 110 3.86 -10.16 -6.74
C SER A 110 4.90 -10.67 -5.72
N ASN A 111 6.18 -10.42 -5.96
CA ASN A 111 7.26 -10.84 -5.05
C ASN A 111 7.20 -10.09 -3.71
N GLU A 112 6.81 -8.81 -3.73
CA GLU A 112 6.62 -8.01 -2.53
C GLU A 112 5.42 -8.52 -1.71
N LEU A 113 4.31 -8.85 -2.36
CA LEU A 113 3.14 -9.45 -1.72
C LEU A 113 3.38 -10.89 -1.24
N GLU A 114 4.21 -11.66 -1.95
CA GLU A 114 4.62 -13.01 -1.55
C GLU A 114 5.43 -12.98 -0.27
N SER A 115 6.32 -11.98 -0.11
CA SER A 115 7.07 -11.75 1.13
C SER A 115 6.18 -11.50 2.35
N GLN A 116 4.95 -11.05 2.12
CA GLN A 116 3.96 -10.77 3.15
C GLN A 116 2.99 -11.95 3.36
N GLY A 117 3.15 -13.04 2.61
CA GLY A 117 2.22 -14.18 2.62
C GLY A 117 0.86 -13.88 1.98
N LEU A 118 0.72 -12.77 1.26
CA LEU A 118 -0.53 -12.34 0.60
C LEU A 118 -0.66 -12.90 -0.84
N TRP A 119 0.46 -13.33 -1.43
CA TRP A 119 0.50 -13.92 -2.78
C TRP A 119 0.67 -15.45 -2.72
N ASP A 120 -0.01 -16.16 -3.62
CA ASP A 120 0.17 -17.59 -3.85
C ASP A 120 0.27 -17.87 -5.36
N THR A 121 1.38 -18.50 -5.75
CA THR A 121 1.62 -19.07 -7.09
C THR A 121 0.50 -19.94 -7.64
N LYS A 122 -0.28 -20.59 -6.77
CA LYS A 122 -1.38 -21.49 -7.16
C LYS A 122 -2.72 -20.78 -7.36
N GLY A 123 -2.76 -19.45 -7.26
CA GLY A 123 -3.92 -18.65 -7.67
C GLY A 123 -5.03 -18.45 -6.62
N LYS A 124 -4.80 -18.81 -5.35
CA LYS A 124 -5.70 -18.46 -4.23
C LYS A 124 -5.08 -17.35 -3.39
N ALA A 125 -5.67 -16.16 -3.41
CA ALA A 125 -5.30 -15.11 -2.45
C ALA A 125 -5.60 -15.64 -1.03
N ARG A 126 -4.55 -15.82 -0.21
CA ARG A 126 -4.67 -16.45 1.12
C ARG A 126 -5.20 -15.49 2.18
N LYS A 127 -4.89 -14.19 2.07
CA LYS A 127 -5.38 -13.09 2.91
C LYS A 127 -5.36 -11.81 2.07
N THR A 128 -6.41 -10.99 2.16
CA THR A 128 -6.46 -9.68 1.49
C THR A 128 -5.70 -8.66 2.33
N TYR A 129 -4.94 -7.76 1.70
CA TYR A 129 -4.33 -6.63 2.39
C TYR A 129 -5.42 -5.82 3.13
N PRO A 130 -5.23 -5.44 4.41
CA PRO A 130 -6.22 -4.70 5.17
C PRO A 130 -6.55 -3.38 4.47
N ARG A 131 -7.84 -3.17 4.20
CA ARG A 131 -8.33 -1.93 3.61
C ARG A 131 -8.15 -0.83 4.65
N ASN A 132 -7.47 0.25 4.29
CA ASN A 132 -7.27 1.38 5.17
C ASN A 132 -8.58 2.20 5.18
N ASP A 133 -9.55 1.79 6.01
CA ASP A 133 -10.87 2.41 6.11
C ASP A 133 -10.76 3.76 6.83
N ARG A 134 -10.28 4.78 6.12
CA ARG A 134 -10.08 6.15 6.65
C ARG A 134 -11.37 6.98 6.68
N SER A 135 -12.53 6.36 6.88
CA SER A 135 -13.84 7.06 6.80
C SER A 135 -14.79 6.78 7.96
N GLN A 136 -14.29 6.52 9.17
CA GLN A 136 -15.13 6.41 10.37
C GLN A 136 -14.67 7.26 11.57
N ASN A 137 -13.95 8.38 11.33
CA ASN A 137 -13.67 9.37 12.37
C ASN A 137 -14.00 10.80 11.91
N ASN A 138 -15.16 10.99 11.29
CA ASN A 138 -15.86 12.28 11.36
C ASN A 138 -17.02 12.10 12.32
N GLY A 139 -16.71 12.26 13.61
CA GLY A 139 -17.72 12.40 14.65
C GLY A 139 -18.46 13.72 14.46
N ASP A 140 -19.79 13.61 14.56
CA ASP A 140 -20.73 14.55 15.18
C ASP A 140 -20.33 16.03 15.19
N TYR A 141 -20.96 16.79 14.28
CA TYR A 141 -21.37 18.17 14.49
C TYR A 141 -22.81 18.34 14.05
#